data_AF-A0A2N2G4Q4-F1
#
_entry.id   AF-A0A2N2G4Q4-F1
#
_cell.length_a   1.000
_cell.length_b   1.000
_cell.length_c   1.000
_cell.angle_alpha   90.00
_cell.angle_beta   90.00
_cell.angle_gamma   90.00
#
_symmetry.space_group_name_H-M   'P 1'
#
loop_
_entity.id
_entity.type
_entity.pdbx_description
1 polymer ?
#
loop_
_entity_poly.entity_id
_entity_poly.type
_entity_poly.pdbx_seq_one_letter_code
_entity_poly.pdbx_strand_id
1 'polypeptide(L)'
;MIYDKGEVIDYIWQYSKYYGNLLISCEELSKERNLNGHASLIYLFNILENIIKSQIHDYDSSFVKTIDKLKSENYINNIEYEFLNNKDNGIRKIRNLLAHANLSKYNIIFLSEDKELLYPLTENETGIKFYDLISKIIFNLMLKIISSNLIIPISVDIDKEIKKFNITIKEITAEQLLEYKGIDYKTLKGWNEMPEIEKYRMAENTSDVNHYVQLFQMMGLKK
;
A
#
# COMPACT_ATOMS: atom_id res chain seq x y z
N MET A 1 -13.78 15.70 -12.95
CA MET A 1 -14.87 14.82 -12.47
C MET A 1 -14.25 13.58 -11.84
N ILE A 2 -14.93 12.91 -10.92
CA ILE A 2 -14.48 11.63 -10.35
C ILE A 2 -15.53 10.59 -10.69
N TYR A 3 -15.06 9.45 -11.18
CA TYR A 3 -15.86 8.32 -11.59
C TYR A 3 -15.84 7.24 -10.50
N ASP A 4 -16.89 6.44 -10.44
CA ASP A 4 -16.86 5.23 -9.63
C ASP A 4 -15.93 4.16 -10.24
N LYS A 5 -15.56 3.15 -9.45
CA LYS A 5 -14.59 2.15 -9.90
C LYS A 5 -15.13 1.30 -11.06
N GLY A 6 -16.44 1.08 -11.15
CA GLY A 6 -17.07 0.37 -12.26
C GLY A 6 -16.99 1.18 -13.56
N GLU A 7 -17.36 2.46 -13.51
CA GLU A 7 -17.21 3.37 -14.66
C GLU A 7 -15.77 3.45 -15.15
N VAL A 8 -14.80 3.55 -14.22
CA VAL A 8 -13.38 3.54 -14.56
C VAL A 8 -12.99 2.25 -15.28
N ILE A 9 -13.42 1.09 -14.78
CA ILE A 9 -13.16 -0.21 -15.41
C ILE A 9 -13.72 -0.22 -16.83
N ASP A 10 -14.95 0.26 -17.04
CA ASP A 10 -15.60 0.25 -18.35
C ASP A 10 -14.84 1.13 -19.36
N TYR A 11 -14.38 2.31 -18.95
CA TYR A 11 -13.55 3.16 -19.82
C TYR A 11 -12.18 2.54 -20.12
N ILE A 12 -11.51 1.99 -19.10
CA ILE A 12 -10.22 1.32 -19.29
C ILE A 12 -10.39 0.07 -20.16
N TRP A 13 -11.50 -0.64 -20.07
CA TRP A 13 -11.81 -1.80 -20.91
C TRP A 13 -12.00 -1.43 -22.38
N GLN A 14 -12.64 -0.28 -22.66
CA GLN A 14 -12.75 0.27 -24.01
C GLN A 14 -11.39 0.63 -24.61
N TYR A 15 -10.46 1.14 -23.79
CA TYR A 15 -9.07 1.37 -24.19
C TYR A 15 -8.30 0.05 -24.38
N SER A 16 -8.43 -0.87 -23.44
CA SER A 16 -7.75 -2.17 -23.43
C SER A 16 -8.52 -3.16 -22.57
N LYS A 17 -9.14 -4.16 -23.23
CA LYS A 17 -9.84 -5.26 -22.57
C LYS A 17 -8.97 -5.97 -21.54
N TYR A 18 -7.66 -6.07 -21.82
CA TYR A 18 -6.69 -6.66 -20.92
C TYR A 18 -6.61 -5.89 -19.59
N TYR A 19 -6.40 -4.57 -19.63
CA TYR A 19 -6.32 -3.75 -18.41
C TYR A 19 -7.66 -3.69 -17.66
N GLY A 20 -8.79 -3.61 -18.38
CA GLY A 20 -10.11 -3.67 -17.76
C GLY A 20 -10.32 -4.97 -16.99
N ASN A 21 -9.97 -6.13 -17.58
CA ASN A 21 -10.07 -7.42 -16.91
C ASN A 21 -9.15 -7.53 -15.68
N LEU A 22 -7.92 -7.00 -15.75
CA LEU A 22 -7.02 -6.98 -14.59
C LEU A 22 -7.61 -6.16 -13.43
N LEU A 23 -8.29 -5.04 -13.70
CA LEU A 23 -8.94 -4.24 -12.66
C LEU A 23 -10.15 -4.93 -12.06
N ILE A 24 -10.93 -5.66 -12.87
CA ILE A 24 -12.02 -6.52 -12.36
C ILE A 24 -11.44 -7.56 -11.38
N SER A 25 -10.39 -8.28 -11.78
CA SER A 25 -9.73 -9.25 -10.90
C SER A 25 -9.14 -8.59 -9.64
N CYS A 26 -8.61 -7.37 -9.74
CA CYS A 26 -8.14 -6.60 -8.60
C CYS A 26 -9.26 -6.31 -7.59
N GLU A 27 -10.43 -5.87 -8.07
CA GLU A 27 -11.60 -5.63 -7.22
C GLU A 27 -12.11 -6.94 -6.59
N GLU A 28 -12.10 -8.05 -7.31
CA GLU A 28 -12.50 -9.35 -6.78
C GLU A 28 -11.59 -9.86 -5.66
N LEU A 29 -10.28 -9.62 -5.75
CA LEU A 29 -9.31 -9.92 -4.68
C LEU A 29 -9.56 -9.09 -3.41
N SER A 30 -10.06 -7.87 -3.58
CA SER A 30 -10.36 -6.97 -2.46
C SER A 30 -11.71 -7.24 -1.77
N LYS A 31 -12.49 -8.24 -2.21
CA LYS A 31 -13.83 -8.54 -1.68
C LYS A 31 -13.87 -9.83 -0.87
N GLU A 32 -14.87 -9.95 0.01
CA GLU A 32 -15.01 -10.88 1.14
C GLU A 32 -14.63 -12.36 0.91
N ARG A 33 -14.72 -12.91 -0.31
CA ARG A 33 -14.33 -14.31 -0.57
C ARG A 33 -12.84 -14.54 -0.73
N ASN A 34 -12.06 -13.50 -1.06
CA ASN A 34 -10.62 -13.58 -1.35
C ASN A 34 -9.83 -12.47 -0.65
N LEU A 35 -10.40 -11.87 0.39
CA LEU A 35 -9.95 -10.61 1.00
C LEU A 35 -8.47 -10.65 1.40
N ASN A 36 -7.60 -10.20 0.50
CA ASN A 36 -6.16 -10.17 0.69
C ASN A 36 -5.68 -8.76 0.34
N GLY A 37 -5.57 -7.91 1.36
CA GLY A 37 -5.17 -6.51 1.22
C GLY A 37 -3.79 -6.37 0.60
N HIS A 38 -2.84 -7.20 1.03
CA HIS A 38 -1.49 -7.21 0.48
C HIS A 38 -1.46 -7.51 -1.02
N ALA A 39 -2.08 -8.61 -1.43
CA ALA A 39 -2.16 -8.99 -2.84
C ALA A 39 -2.89 -7.92 -3.65
N SER A 40 -3.99 -7.36 -3.11
CA SER A 40 -4.79 -6.34 -3.78
C SER A 40 -3.98 -5.06 -4.04
N LEU A 41 -3.19 -4.61 -3.07
CA LEU A 41 -2.30 -3.45 -3.20
C LEU A 41 -1.19 -3.70 -4.23
N ILE A 42 -0.49 -4.83 -4.14
CA ILE A 42 0.59 -5.19 -5.07
C ILE A 42 0.03 -5.25 -6.50
N TYR A 43 -1.13 -5.87 -6.67
CA TYR A 43 -1.78 -6.01 -7.96
C TYR A 43 -2.22 -4.66 -8.52
N LEU A 44 -2.84 -3.81 -7.70
CA LEU A 44 -3.21 -2.44 -8.07
C LEU A 44 -2.00 -1.62 -8.53
N PHE A 45 -0.89 -1.66 -7.79
CA PHE A 45 0.32 -0.92 -8.15
C PHE A 45 0.98 -1.45 -9.43
N ASN A 46 0.93 -2.75 -9.67
CA ASN A 46 1.44 -3.33 -10.91
C ASN A 46 0.57 -2.94 -12.11
N ILE A 47 -0.75 -2.91 -11.97
CA ILE A 47 -1.66 -2.43 -13.04
C ILE A 47 -1.39 -0.95 -13.34
N LEU A 48 -1.26 -0.12 -12.30
CA LEU A 48 -0.89 1.29 -12.44
C LEU A 48 0.42 1.45 -13.21
N GLU A 49 1.50 0.77 -12.80
CA GLU A 49 2.78 0.85 -13.52
C GLU A 49 2.63 0.41 -14.99
N ASN A 50 1.91 -0.68 -15.26
CA ASN A 50 1.74 -1.18 -16.61
C ASN A 50 0.95 -0.21 -17.51
N ILE A 51 -0.10 0.41 -17.00
CA ILE A 51 -0.86 1.44 -17.73
C ILE A 51 0.03 2.65 -18.02
N ILE A 52 0.82 3.09 -17.04
CA ILE A 52 1.77 4.19 -17.21
C ILE A 52 2.78 3.87 -18.32
N LYS A 53 3.39 2.68 -18.26
CA LYS A 53 4.36 2.21 -19.27
C LYS A 53 3.75 2.11 -20.66
N SER A 54 2.51 1.64 -20.74
CA SER A 54 1.76 1.55 -21.98
C SER A 54 1.50 2.91 -22.60
N GLN A 55 1.08 3.89 -21.79
CA GLN A 55 0.78 5.25 -22.23
C GLN A 55 1.99 5.95 -22.85
N ILE A 56 3.16 5.81 -22.23
CA ILE A 56 4.38 6.50 -22.67
C ILE A 56 5.26 5.65 -23.60
N HIS A 57 4.78 4.44 -23.95
CA HIS A 57 5.48 3.43 -24.75
C HIS A 57 6.90 3.10 -24.25
N ASP A 58 7.09 3.00 -22.93
CA ASP A 58 8.39 2.72 -22.30
C ASP A 58 8.25 1.60 -21.27
N TYR A 59 8.46 0.36 -21.71
CA TYR A 59 8.27 -0.84 -20.89
C TYR A 59 9.50 -1.19 -20.04
N ASP A 60 10.68 -0.78 -20.49
CA ASP A 60 11.97 -1.14 -19.89
C ASP A 60 12.40 -0.16 -18.79
N SER A 61 11.86 1.05 -18.79
CA SER A 61 12.16 2.04 -17.75
C SER A 61 11.63 1.62 -16.38
N SER A 62 12.37 2.04 -15.35
CA SER A 62 11.95 1.95 -13.95
C SER A 62 10.72 2.82 -13.67
N PHE A 63 9.89 2.44 -12.70
CA PHE A 63 8.70 3.20 -12.32
C PHE A 63 8.94 4.69 -12.01
N VAL A 64 10.10 5.07 -11.45
CA VAL A 64 10.46 6.48 -11.23
C VAL A 64 10.49 7.27 -12.54
N LYS A 65 11.27 6.76 -13.51
CA LYS A 65 11.46 7.40 -14.83
C LYS A 65 10.16 7.54 -15.59
N THR A 66 9.27 6.54 -15.47
CA THR A 66 7.99 6.57 -16.17
C THR A 66 7.03 7.62 -15.56
N ILE A 67 7.04 7.81 -14.23
CA ILE A 67 6.32 8.89 -13.56
C ILE A 67 6.88 10.27 -13.97
N ASP A 68 8.21 10.42 -14.02
CA ASP A 68 8.85 11.67 -14.46
C ASP A 68 8.45 12.03 -15.91
N LYS A 69 8.41 11.03 -16.80
CA LYS A 69 7.98 11.20 -18.19
C LYS A 69 6.51 11.62 -18.30
N LEU A 70 5.61 10.97 -17.55
CA LEU A 70 4.19 11.38 -17.48
C LEU A 70 4.04 12.85 -17.11
N LYS A 71 4.87 13.30 -16.16
CA LYS A 71 4.85 14.69 -15.72
C LYS A 71 5.34 15.64 -16.81
N SER A 72 6.45 15.31 -17.48
CA SER A 72 6.99 16.14 -18.57
C SER A 72 6.05 16.23 -19.78
N GLU A 73 5.27 15.18 -20.04
CA GLU A 73 4.31 15.11 -21.15
C GLU A 73 2.90 15.62 -20.76
N ASN A 74 2.75 16.16 -19.53
CA ASN A 74 1.51 16.74 -19.00
C ASN A 74 0.32 15.78 -18.87
N TYR A 75 0.55 14.47 -18.78
CA TYR A 75 -0.50 13.51 -18.42
C TYR A 75 -0.97 13.67 -16.97
N ILE A 76 -0.06 14.11 -16.08
CA ILE A 76 -0.33 14.34 -14.66
C ILE A 76 0.12 15.73 -14.21
N ASN A 77 -0.58 16.28 -13.22
CA ASN A 77 -0.24 17.57 -12.62
C ASN A 77 0.79 17.41 -11.47
N ASN A 78 1.12 18.50 -10.78
CA ASN A 78 2.09 18.45 -9.67
C ASN A 78 1.56 17.67 -8.46
N ILE A 79 0.26 17.75 -8.17
CA ILE A 79 -0.36 17.10 -7.02
C ILE A 79 -0.32 15.57 -7.21
N GLU A 80 -0.65 15.11 -8.41
CA GLU A 80 -0.61 13.69 -8.79
C GLU A 80 0.83 13.16 -8.86
N TYR A 81 1.77 13.97 -9.36
CA TYR A 81 3.19 13.63 -9.34
C TYR A 81 3.71 13.41 -7.92
N GLU A 82 3.41 14.34 -7.00
CA GLU A 82 3.80 14.19 -5.59
C GLU A 82 3.11 12.98 -4.95
N PHE A 83 1.82 12.76 -5.21
CA PHE A 83 1.12 11.56 -4.73
C PHE A 83 1.81 10.25 -5.15
N LEU A 84 2.32 10.18 -6.38
CA LEU A 84 3.04 9.00 -6.88
C LEU A 84 4.48 8.92 -6.37
N ASN A 85 5.21 10.04 -6.33
CA ASN A 85 6.67 10.05 -6.24
C ASN A 85 7.25 10.70 -4.98
N ASN A 86 6.43 11.18 -4.04
CA ASN A 86 6.91 11.73 -2.77
C ASN A 86 7.83 10.72 -2.06
N LYS A 87 8.96 11.21 -1.56
CA LYS A 87 10.02 10.35 -0.98
C LYS A 87 9.61 9.72 0.36
N ASP A 88 8.72 10.37 1.09
CA ASP A 88 8.34 10.00 2.45
C ASP A 88 7.11 9.07 2.44
N ASN A 89 6.10 9.38 1.64
CA ASN A 89 4.83 8.65 1.62
C ASN A 89 4.19 8.48 0.23
N GLY A 90 4.93 8.68 -0.86
CA GLY A 90 4.41 8.47 -2.22
C GLY A 90 4.10 7.00 -2.51
N ILE A 91 3.17 6.75 -3.42
CA ILE A 91 2.76 5.38 -3.82
C ILE A 91 3.95 4.50 -4.20
N ARG A 92 4.95 5.06 -4.89
CA ARG A 92 6.18 4.32 -5.24
C ARG A 92 6.96 3.87 -4.00
N LYS A 93 7.12 4.73 -3.00
CA LYS A 93 7.82 4.39 -1.75
C LYS A 93 7.08 3.24 -1.05
N ILE A 94 5.77 3.33 -0.94
CA ILE A 94 4.94 2.31 -0.28
C ILE A 94 4.99 0.98 -1.00
N ARG A 95 4.87 0.99 -2.34
CA ARG A 95 5.04 -0.22 -3.15
C ARG A 95 6.39 -0.89 -2.89
N ASN A 96 7.47 -0.11 -2.84
CA ASN A 96 8.80 -0.65 -2.54
C ASN A 96 8.85 -1.26 -1.14
N LEU A 97 8.24 -0.61 -0.13
CA LEU A 97 8.14 -1.16 1.23
C LEU A 97 7.42 -2.50 1.25
N LEU A 98 6.28 -2.64 0.57
CA LEU A 98 5.54 -3.91 0.50
C LEU A 98 6.35 -5.07 -0.11
N ALA A 99 7.39 -4.76 -0.90
CA ALA A 99 8.28 -5.75 -1.50
C ALA A 99 9.58 -5.97 -0.68
N HIS A 100 9.80 -5.23 0.40
CA HIS A 100 11.01 -5.35 1.22
C HIS A 100 10.94 -6.55 2.18
N ALA A 101 12.10 -7.20 2.38
CA ALA A 101 12.23 -8.37 3.25
C ALA A 101 11.95 -8.10 4.75
N ASN A 102 12.08 -6.85 5.21
CA ASN A 102 11.86 -6.45 6.61
C ASN A 102 10.57 -5.62 6.74
N LEU A 103 9.47 -6.13 6.20
CA LEU A 103 8.18 -5.42 6.21
C LEU A 103 7.70 -5.09 7.63
N SER A 104 8.01 -5.96 8.60
CA SER A 104 7.70 -5.79 10.03
C SER A 104 8.29 -4.55 10.68
N LYS A 105 9.30 -3.93 10.05
CA LYS A 105 9.85 -2.64 10.49
C LYS A 105 8.88 -1.48 10.29
N TYR A 106 7.97 -1.58 9.33
CA TYR A 106 7.22 -0.44 8.83
C TYR A 106 5.76 -0.48 9.27
N ASN A 107 5.27 0.68 9.70
CA ASN A 107 3.89 0.89 10.11
C ASN A 107 3.32 2.10 9.38
N ILE A 108 2.03 2.04 9.04
CA ILE A 108 1.27 3.20 8.59
C ILE A 108 0.62 3.88 9.80
N ILE A 109 0.67 5.21 9.82
CA ILE A 109 -0.17 6.05 10.68
C ILE A 109 -1.15 6.77 9.76
N PHE A 110 -2.45 6.54 9.95
CA PHE A 110 -3.51 7.27 9.26
C PHE A 110 -3.79 8.56 10.02
N LEU A 111 -3.31 9.69 9.51
CA LEU A 111 -3.33 10.98 10.22
C LEU A 111 -4.73 11.59 10.35
N SER A 112 -5.73 11.02 9.68
CA SER A 112 -7.16 11.33 9.83
C SER A 112 -7.78 10.72 11.09
N GLU A 113 -7.06 9.85 11.78
CA GLU A 113 -7.53 9.12 12.97
C GLU A 113 -6.65 9.47 14.18
N ASP A 114 -6.38 8.49 15.05
CA ASP A 114 -5.44 8.61 16.13
C ASP A 114 -4.00 8.55 15.61
N LYS A 115 -3.21 9.59 15.91
CA LYS A 115 -1.82 9.73 15.46
C LYS A 115 -0.86 8.81 16.21
N GLU A 116 -1.30 8.20 17.30
CA GLU A 116 -0.51 7.23 18.08
C GLU A 116 -0.74 5.79 17.60
N LEU A 117 -1.81 5.54 16.84
CA LEU A 117 -2.17 4.21 16.39
C LEU A 117 -1.29 3.76 15.22
N LEU A 118 -0.57 2.66 15.45
CA LEU A 118 0.32 2.04 14.47
C LEU A 118 -0.42 0.91 13.77
N TYR A 119 -0.40 0.94 12.43
CA TYR A 119 -0.92 -0.13 11.59
C TYR A 119 0.25 -0.86 10.94
N PRO A 120 0.66 -2.04 11.45
CA PRO A 120 1.78 -2.78 10.92
C PRO A 120 1.53 -3.15 9.46
N LEU A 121 2.53 -2.91 8.60
CA LEU A 121 2.46 -3.29 7.20
C LEU A 121 2.50 -4.80 6.99
N THR A 122 2.69 -5.62 8.01
CA THR A 122 2.61 -7.09 7.90
C THR A 122 1.19 -7.63 8.06
N GLU A 123 0.26 -6.81 8.53
CA GLU A 123 -1.12 -7.22 8.79
C GLU A 123 -2.01 -7.04 7.55
N ASN A 124 -2.83 -8.05 7.27
CA ASN A 124 -3.73 -8.02 6.12
C ASN A 124 -4.78 -6.90 6.23
N GLU A 125 -5.25 -6.63 7.45
CA GLU A 125 -6.21 -5.60 7.82
C GLU A 125 -5.68 -4.20 7.49
N THR A 126 -4.39 -3.94 7.77
CA THR A 126 -3.70 -2.73 7.34
C THR A 126 -3.73 -2.61 5.82
N GLY A 127 -3.44 -3.71 5.11
CA GLY A 127 -3.49 -3.76 3.65
C GLY A 127 -4.89 -3.46 3.08
N ILE A 128 -5.94 -4.04 3.67
CA ILE A 128 -7.34 -3.82 3.25
C ILE A 128 -7.72 -2.35 3.46
N LYS A 129 -7.48 -1.82 4.66
CA LYS A 129 -7.77 -0.43 4.99
C LYS A 129 -7.02 0.54 4.06
N PHE A 130 -5.77 0.24 3.77
CA PHE A 130 -4.97 1.05 2.86
C PHE A 130 -5.50 0.98 1.42
N TYR A 131 -5.91 -0.20 0.95
CA TYR A 131 -6.53 -0.38 -0.36
C TYR A 131 -7.83 0.43 -0.49
N ASP A 132 -8.71 0.38 0.51
CA ASP A 132 -9.96 1.14 0.51
C ASP A 132 -9.72 2.65 0.42
N LEU A 133 -8.67 3.14 1.09
CA LEU A 133 -8.29 4.55 1.08
C LEU A 133 -7.82 5.02 -0.30
N ILE A 134 -7.00 4.22 -1.00
CA ILE A 134 -6.30 4.68 -2.21
C ILE A 134 -6.90 4.18 -3.53
N SER A 135 -7.64 3.06 -3.51
CA SER A 135 -8.05 2.37 -4.74
C SER A 135 -8.83 3.29 -5.68
N LYS A 136 -9.81 4.04 -5.17
CA LYS A 136 -10.59 4.98 -5.98
C LYS A 136 -9.73 6.08 -6.63
N ILE A 137 -8.74 6.59 -5.89
CA ILE A 137 -7.81 7.62 -6.38
C ILE A 137 -6.97 7.03 -7.52
N ILE A 138 -6.39 5.84 -7.31
CA ILE A 138 -5.52 5.18 -8.30
C ILE A 138 -6.31 4.77 -9.55
N PHE A 139 -7.53 4.25 -9.40
CA PHE A 139 -8.43 3.94 -10.52
C PHE A 139 -8.66 5.17 -11.39
N ASN A 140 -9.07 6.29 -10.78
CA ASN A 140 -9.30 7.52 -11.52
C ASN A 140 -7.99 8.10 -12.10
N LEU A 141 -6.85 7.95 -11.43
CA LEU A 141 -5.56 8.34 -11.98
C LEU A 141 -5.21 7.54 -13.23
N MET A 142 -5.42 6.22 -13.22
CA MET A 142 -5.23 5.37 -14.42
C MET A 142 -6.14 5.82 -15.56
N LEU A 143 -7.41 6.12 -15.27
CA LEU A 143 -8.35 6.67 -16.26
C LEU A 143 -7.88 8.00 -16.84
N LYS A 144 -7.38 8.90 -15.98
CA LYS A 144 -6.83 10.19 -16.41
C LYS A 144 -5.66 10.02 -17.35
N ILE A 145 -4.73 9.12 -17.03
CA ILE A 145 -3.52 8.87 -17.82
C ILE A 145 -3.88 8.42 -19.24
N ILE A 146 -4.91 7.59 -19.40
CA ILE A 146 -5.32 7.07 -20.71
C ILE A 146 -6.37 7.94 -21.42
N SER A 147 -6.90 8.98 -20.77
CA SER A 147 -8.10 9.69 -21.25
C SER A 147 -7.91 10.33 -22.63
N SER A 148 -6.67 10.70 -22.98
CA SER A 148 -6.31 11.25 -24.29
C SER A 148 -6.48 10.25 -25.44
N ASN A 149 -6.51 8.95 -25.14
CA ASN A 149 -6.63 7.88 -26.13
C ASN A 149 -8.09 7.41 -26.31
N LEU A 150 -9.02 7.92 -25.50
CA LEU A 150 -10.43 7.57 -25.61
C LEU A 150 -11.06 8.32 -26.78
N ILE A 151 -12.02 7.67 -27.44
CA ILE A 151 -12.78 8.26 -28.55
C ILE A 151 -13.51 9.53 -28.08
N ILE A 152 -14.04 9.50 -26.86
CA ILE A 152 -14.69 10.63 -26.22
C ILE A 152 -13.75 11.13 -25.11
N PRO A 153 -13.21 12.37 -25.24
CA PRO A 153 -12.37 12.94 -24.20
C PRO A 153 -13.14 13.07 -22.89
N ILE A 154 -12.53 12.62 -21.80
CA ILE A 154 -13.06 12.75 -20.46
C ILE A 154 -12.11 13.56 -19.58
N SER A 155 -12.67 14.33 -18.66
CA SER A 155 -11.91 15.16 -17.73
C SER A 155 -11.97 14.58 -16.32
N VAL A 156 -10.83 14.08 -15.86
CA VAL A 156 -10.67 13.51 -14.53
C VAL A 156 -9.90 14.49 -13.66
N ASP A 157 -10.46 14.81 -12.49
CA ASP A 157 -9.82 15.68 -11.49
C ASP A 157 -9.94 15.00 -10.12
N ILE A 158 -8.80 14.55 -9.60
CA ILE A 158 -8.67 13.81 -8.34
C ILE A 158 -7.92 14.62 -7.28
N ASP A 159 -7.59 15.90 -7.54
CA ASP A 159 -6.72 16.70 -6.66
C ASP A 159 -7.29 16.82 -5.25
N LYS A 160 -8.62 16.95 -5.14
CA LYS A 160 -9.30 17.04 -3.84
C LYS A 160 -9.20 15.74 -3.04
N GLU A 161 -9.28 14.59 -3.69
CA GLU A 161 -9.17 13.30 -3.00
C GLU A 161 -7.71 12.99 -2.62
N ILE A 162 -6.76 13.32 -3.49
CA ILE A 162 -5.33 13.24 -3.16
C ILE A 162 -5.00 14.10 -1.94
N LYS A 163 -5.53 15.32 -1.84
CA LYS A 163 -5.28 16.19 -0.69
C LYS A 163 -5.87 15.68 0.63
N LYS A 164 -6.87 14.79 0.57
CA LYS A 164 -7.40 14.11 1.76
C LYS A 164 -6.55 12.90 2.17
N PHE A 165 -5.77 12.35 1.25
CA PHE A 165 -4.83 11.27 1.55
C PHE A 165 -3.75 11.78 2.49
N ASN A 166 -3.79 11.32 3.73
CA ASN A 166 -2.91 11.82 4.78
C ASN A 166 -2.41 10.67 5.65
N ILE A 167 -1.23 10.16 5.30
CA ILE A 167 -0.56 9.10 6.04
C ILE A 167 0.88 9.46 6.34
N THR A 168 1.46 8.78 7.32
CA THR A 168 2.90 8.76 7.57
C THR A 168 3.38 7.33 7.73
N ILE A 169 4.61 7.07 7.28
CA ILE A 169 5.27 5.78 7.46
C ILE A 169 6.20 5.91 8.66
N LYS A 170 6.01 5.07 9.66
CA LYS A 170 6.85 5.03 10.85
C LYS A 170 7.64 3.72 10.90
N GLU A 171 8.94 3.87 11.07
CA GLU A 171 9.83 2.74 11.34
C GLU A 171 9.85 2.47 12.85
N ILE A 172 9.78 1.19 13.22
CA ILE A 172 9.99 0.72 14.59
C ILE A 172 11.15 -0.25 14.62
N THR A 173 11.90 -0.24 15.71
CA THR A 173 13.02 -1.16 15.92
C THR A 173 12.54 -2.55 16.31
N ALA A 174 13.39 -3.57 16.12
CA ALA A 174 13.11 -4.93 16.57
C ALA A 174 12.94 -5.01 18.10
N GLU A 175 13.69 -4.19 18.84
CA GLU A 175 13.57 -4.03 20.29
C GLU A 175 12.18 -3.49 20.67
N GLN A 176 11.70 -2.42 20.02
CA GLN A 176 10.36 -1.88 20.25
C GLN A 176 9.26 -2.89 19.93
N LEU A 177 9.41 -3.67 18.85
CA LEU A 177 8.48 -4.75 18.51
C LEU A 177 8.34 -5.79 19.64
N LEU A 178 9.45 -6.18 20.26
CA LEU A 178 9.45 -7.10 21.40
C LEU A 178 8.83 -6.46 22.65
N GLU A 179 9.15 -5.19 22.91
CA GLU A 179 8.56 -4.45 24.03
C GLU A 179 7.04 -4.37 23.91
N TYR A 180 6.49 -4.12 22.72
CA TYR A 180 5.04 -4.14 22.47
C TYR A 180 4.41 -5.51 22.75
N LYS A 181 5.17 -6.59 22.57
CA LYS A 181 4.76 -7.98 22.89
C LYS A 181 5.00 -8.36 24.36
N GLY A 182 5.49 -7.43 25.18
CA GLY A 182 5.78 -7.65 26.60
C GLY A 182 7.09 -8.40 26.87
N ILE A 183 8.05 -8.35 25.95
CA ILE A 183 9.30 -9.11 26.03
C ILE A 183 10.50 -8.16 26.19
N ASP A 184 11.26 -8.34 27.26
CA ASP A 184 12.53 -7.64 27.46
C ASP A 184 13.64 -8.31 26.63
N TYR A 185 14.04 -7.65 25.54
CA TYR A 185 15.09 -8.13 24.64
C TYR A 185 16.43 -8.38 25.36
N LYS A 186 16.71 -7.71 26.49
CA LYS A 186 17.94 -7.90 27.27
C LYS A 186 18.05 -9.28 27.90
N THR A 187 16.91 -9.97 28.03
CA THR A 187 16.86 -11.35 28.53
C THR A 187 17.16 -12.39 27.43
N LEU A 188 17.16 -11.99 26.15
CA LEU A 188 17.41 -12.87 25.02
C LEU A 188 18.91 -13.11 24.81
N LYS A 189 19.33 -14.37 24.95
CA LYS A 189 20.73 -14.77 24.75
C LYS A 189 21.17 -14.53 23.29
N GLY A 190 22.29 -13.84 23.11
CA GLY A 190 22.87 -13.57 21.79
C GLY A 190 22.23 -12.42 21.02
N TRP A 191 21.29 -11.67 21.61
CA TRP A 191 20.58 -10.57 20.93
C TRP A 191 21.53 -9.52 20.33
N ASN A 192 22.55 -9.11 21.09
CA ASN A 192 23.48 -8.06 20.66
C ASN A 192 24.39 -8.47 19.50
N GLU A 193 24.60 -9.78 19.31
CA GLU A 193 25.46 -10.36 18.25
C GLU A 193 24.65 -10.71 16.99
N MET A 194 23.32 -10.67 17.08
CA MET A 194 22.40 -11.07 16.02
C MET A 194 22.30 -10.01 14.91
N PRO A 195 22.37 -10.40 13.62
CA PRO A 195 22.10 -9.51 12.49
C PRO A 195 20.71 -8.89 12.57
N GLU A 196 20.55 -7.64 12.09
CA GLU A 196 19.30 -6.88 12.18
C GLU A 196 18.09 -7.63 11.57
N ILE A 197 18.27 -8.27 10.41
CA ILE A 197 17.21 -9.05 9.75
C ILE A 197 16.72 -10.19 10.65
N GLU A 198 17.65 -10.87 11.35
CA GLU A 198 17.29 -11.97 12.24
C GLU A 198 16.57 -11.47 13.50
N LYS A 199 16.95 -10.28 14.00
CA LYS A 199 16.24 -9.62 15.10
C LYS A 199 14.78 -9.33 14.76
N TYR A 200 14.50 -8.76 13.58
CA TYR A 200 13.12 -8.53 13.14
C TYR A 200 12.36 -9.84 12.95
N ARG A 201 12.99 -10.84 12.31
CA ARG A 201 12.36 -12.17 12.13
C ARG A 201 12.01 -12.81 13.47
N MET A 202 12.90 -12.71 14.47
CA MET A 202 12.62 -13.21 15.81
C MET A 202 11.49 -12.42 16.47
N ALA A 203 11.56 -11.09 16.46
CA ALA A 203 10.53 -10.23 17.05
C ALA A 203 9.14 -10.49 16.45
N GLU A 204 9.05 -10.68 15.13
CA GLU A 204 7.79 -10.96 14.41
C GLU A 204 7.20 -12.33 14.77
N ASN A 205 8.03 -13.38 14.76
CA ASN A 205 7.58 -14.74 15.07
C ASN A 205 7.34 -15.00 16.56
N THR A 206 7.77 -14.08 17.43
CA THR A 206 7.52 -14.22 18.85
C THR A 206 6.07 -13.93 19.18
N SER A 207 5.44 -14.79 19.96
CA SER A 207 4.05 -14.63 20.37
C SER A 207 3.88 -13.54 21.44
N ASP A 208 2.71 -12.90 21.45
CA ASP A 208 2.40 -11.83 22.40
C ASP A 208 2.11 -12.41 23.79
N VAL A 209 2.90 -12.00 24.78
CA VAL A 209 2.77 -12.46 26.18
C VAL A 209 1.41 -12.04 26.75
N ASN A 210 0.88 -10.88 26.35
CA ASN A 210 -0.43 -10.40 26.80
C ASN A 210 -1.55 -11.32 26.32
N HIS A 211 -1.44 -11.86 25.11
CA HIS A 211 -2.39 -12.83 24.57
C HIS A 211 -2.39 -14.13 25.37
N TYR A 212 -1.21 -14.65 25.74
CA TYR A 212 -1.13 -15.83 26.61
C TYR A 212 -1.69 -15.58 28.00
N VAL A 213 -1.42 -14.41 28.59
CA VAL A 213 -1.99 -14.03 29.89
C VAL A 213 -3.53 -14.05 29.86
N GLN A 214 -4.13 -13.57 28.77
CA GLN A 214 -5.59 -13.63 28.58
C GLN A 214 -6.09 -15.07 28.38
N LEU A 215 -5.42 -15.88 27.56
CA LEU A 215 -5.77 -17.29 27.38
C LEU A 215 -5.71 -18.07 28.70
N PHE A 216 -4.65 -17.89 29.50
CA PHE A 216 -4.54 -18.54 30.81
C PHE A 216 -5.60 -18.06 31.81
N GLN A 217 -6.01 -16.78 31.74
CA GLN A 217 -7.15 -16.28 32.51
C GLN A 217 -8.45 -16.96 32.09
N MET A 218 -8.73 -17.06 30.78
CA MET A 218 -9.93 -17.71 30.26
C MET A 218 -9.99 -19.21 30.58
N MET A 219 -8.83 -19.87 30.66
CA MET A 219 -8.72 -21.28 31.05
C MET A 219 -8.73 -21.50 32.57
N GLY A 220 -8.82 -20.45 33.38
CA GLY A 220 -8.78 -20.56 34.85
C GLY A 220 -7.44 -21.05 35.40
N LEU A 221 -6.36 -20.93 34.63
CA LEU A 221 -5.03 -21.45 34.94
C LEU A 221 -4.11 -20.45 35.66
N LYS A 222 -4.60 -19.24 35.98
CA LYS A 222 -3.85 -18.35 36.88
C LYS A 222 -3.98 -18.81 38.33
N LYS A 223 -2.84 -19.19 38.93
CA LYS A 223 -2.61 -18.99 40.36
C LYS A 223 -2.39 -17.52 40.66
#